data_AF-A0A964ACD0-F1
#
_entry.id   AF-A0A964ACD0-F1
#
_cell.length_a   1.000
_cell.length_b   1.000
_cell.length_c   1.000
_cell.angle_alpha   90.00
_cell.angle_beta   90.00
_cell.angle_gamma   90.00
#
_symmetry.space_group_name_H-M   'P 1'
#
loop_
_entity.id
_entity.type
_entity.pdbx_description
1 polymer ?
#
loop_
_entity_poly.entity_id
_entity_poly.type
_entity_poly.pdbx_seq_one_letter_code
_entity_poly.pdbx_strand_id
1 'polypeptide(L)'
;MKRSILSLVALISLGLPLAACGRGEAESGASAVGARAREALACPYQAGYSLDCPAYAEFLAALEGAGTDAALASLVEDADPRVRWLGATGLVRRGQHLQTDAALRERLVTGARAETDPAAARALGAALARSADPSAHGADGAELSPHDQALRSLAESHPLPAMRAALLAELLGYGGPRWFEFTELRAGNDEEAEVRRAALSAFMMADPGRAQEVCGLWQRHIDADPDPETSKLASRLSATWGHCTAGRAPARSAR
;
A
#
# COMPACT_ATOMS: atom_id res chain seq x y z
N MET A 1 -39.72 -40.29 -59.63
CA MET A 1 -39.70 -39.16 -60.60
C MET A 1 -39.49 -37.88 -59.82
N LYS A 2 -38.29 -37.31 -59.92
CA LYS A 2 -37.83 -36.11 -59.18
C LYS A 2 -38.30 -34.84 -59.90
N ARG A 3 -38.85 -33.88 -59.16
CA ARG A 3 -39.06 -32.49 -59.61
C ARG A 3 -38.30 -31.54 -58.70
N SER A 4 -37.72 -30.54 -59.35
CA SER A 4 -36.73 -29.54 -58.93
C SER A 4 -37.20 -28.61 -57.82
N ILE A 5 -36.26 -28.14 -56.98
CA ILE A 5 -36.16 -26.74 -56.54
C ILE A 5 -34.67 -26.36 -56.46
N LEU A 6 -34.27 -25.36 -57.25
CA LEU A 6 -33.02 -24.61 -57.07
C LEU A 6 -33.10 -23.83 -55.75
N SER A 7 -32.02 -23.81 -54.96
CA SER A 7 -31.75 -22.70 -54.06
C SER A 7 -30.25 -22.42 -54.01
N LEU A 8 -29.93 -21.30 -54.65
CA LEU A 8 -28.71 -20.54 -54.52
C LEU A 8 -28.60 -20.08 -53.05
N VAL A 9 -27.56 -20.50 -52.32
CA VAL A 9 -27.17 -19.83 -51.07
C VAL A 9 -25.82 -19.20 -51.32
N ALA A 10 -25.85 -17.88 -51.48
CA ALA A 10 -24.69 -17.03 -51.59
C ALA A 10 -23.88 -17.05 -50.28
N LEU A 11 -22.57 -17.24 -50.41
CA LEU A 11 -21.62 -16.84 -49.38
C LEU A 11 -21.76 -15.33 -49.14
N ILE A 12 -22.19 -14.95 -47.95
CA ILE A 12 -21.94 -13.61 -47.43
C ILE A 12 -21.03 -13.79 -46.22
N SER A 13 -19.74 -13.66 -46.47
CA SER A 13 -18.73 -13.35 -45.47
C SER A 13 -19.00 -11.92 -44.97
N LEU A 14 -19.82 -11.79 -43.93
CA LEU A 14 -19.86 -10.55 -43.14
C LEU A 14 -18.58 -10.50 -42.30
N GLY A 15 -17.56 -9.87 -42.87
CA GLY A 15 -16.45 -9.32 -42.12
C GLY A 15 -16.97 -8.25 -41.17
N LEU A 16 -17.29 -8.65 -39.94
CA LEU A 16 -17.39 -7.73 -38.82
C LEU A 16 -15.95 -7.43 -38.36
N PRO A 17 -15.51 -6.17 -38.35
CA PRO A 17 -14.24 -5.82 -37.74
C PRO A 17 -14.38 -6.05 -36.23
N LEU A 18 -13.72 -7.08 -35.72
CA LEU A 18 -13.35 -7.15 -34.31
C LEU A 18 -12.47 -5.92 -34.05
N ALA A 19 -13.04 -4.92 -33.39
CA ALA A 19 -12.32 -3.77 -32.89
C ALA A 19 -11.16 -4.27 -32.01
N ALA A 20 -9.94 -4.10 -32.51
CA ALA A 20 -8.71 -4.24 -31.73
C ALA A 20 -8.59 -3.03 -30.78
N CYS A 21 -9.44 -2.98 -29.76
CA CYS A 21 -9.32 -1.98 -28.70
C CYS A 21 -8.34 -2.50 -27.62
N GLY A 22 -7.23 -1.78 -27.42
CA GLY A 22 -6.54 -1.72 -26.12
C GLY A 22 -5.19 -2.42 -25.96
N ARG A 23 -4.75 -3.31 -26.85
CA ARG A 23 -3.45 -4.01 -26.65
C ARG A 23 -2.21 -3.16 -26.95
N GLY A 24 -2.23 -2.37 -28.03
CA GLY A 24 -1.05 -1.60 -28.46
C GLY A 24 -0.68 -0.43 -27.54
N GLU A 25 -1.66 0.19 -26.87
CA GLU A 25 -1.42 1.30 -25.95
C GLU A 25 -0.94 0.82 -24.58
N ALA A 26 -1.49 -0.30 -24.09
CA ALA A 26 -1.05 -0.90 -22.82
C ALA A 26 0.38 -1.48 -22.90
N GLU A 27 0.74 -2.15 -24.01
CA GLU A 27 2.09 -2.67 -24.21
C GLU A 27 3.14 -1.56 -24.41
N SER A 28 2.78 -0.47 -25.10
CA SER A 28 3.68 0.68 -25.27
C SER A 28 3.87 1.46 -23.96
N GLY A 29 2.82 1.61 -23.15
CA GLY A 29 2.92 2.19 -21.80
C GLY A 29 3.75 1.36 -20.83
N ALA A 30 3.55 0.04 -20.80
CA ALA A 30 4.34 -0.87 -19.94
C ALA A 30 5.83 -0.85 -20.28
N SER A 31 6.17 -0.85 -21.58
CA SER A 31 7.55 -0.73 -22.06
C SER A 31 8.16 0.62 -21.67
N ALA A 32 7.39 1.72 -21.78
CA ALA A 32 7.85 3.05 -21.39
C ALA A 32 8.16 3.16 -19.89
N VAL A 33 7.30 2.66 -19.01
CA VAL A 33 7.55 2.68 -17.55
C VAL A 33 8.83 1.93 -17.19
N GLY A 34 9.03 0.74 -17.77
CA GLY A 34 10.25 -0.04 -17.54
C GLY A 34 11.51 0.69 -18.02
N ALA A 35 11.49 1.27 -19.22
CA ALA A 35 12.60 2.02 -19.77
C ALA A 35 12.95 3.25 -18.90
N ARG A 36 11.94 4.06 -18.54
CA ARG A 36 12.14 5.26 -17.70
C ARG A 36 12.64 4.91 -16.30
N ALA A 37 12.20 3.79 -15.73
CA ALA A 37 12.71 3.32 -14.45
C ALA A 37 14.22 3.02 -14.52
N ARG A 38 14.72 2.46 -15.62
CA ARG A 38 16.15 2.21 -15.82
C ARG A 38 16.94 3.51 -16.03
N GLU A 39 16.39 4.45 -16.77
CA GLU A 39 17.01 5.77 -16.96
C GLU A 39 17.13 6.53 -15.63
N ALA A 40 16.12 6.43 -14.75
CA ALA A 40 16.15 7.03 -13.43
C ALA A 40 17.29 6.51 -12.53
N LEU A 41 17.91 5.35 -12.84
CA LEU A 41 19.06 4.85 -12.08
C LEU A 41 20.30 5.75 -12.18
N ALA A 42 20.36 6.65 -13.16
CA ALA A 42 21.40 7.66 -13.27
C ALA A 42 21.25 8.80 -12.23
N CYS A 43 20.08 8.92 -11.61
CA CYS A 43 19.82 9.93 -10.59
C CYS A 43 20.48 9.58 -9.25
N PRO A 44 20.86 10.59 -8.44
CA PRO A 44 21.29 10.36 -7.06
C PRO A 44 20.19 9.64 -6.25
N TYR A 45 20.61 8.62 -5.51
CA TYR A 45 19.74 7.80 -4.66
C TYR A 45 20.20 7.86 -3.20
N GLN A 46 19.36 8.41 -2.32
CA GLN A 46 19.60 8.47 -0.88
C GLN A 46 18.29 8.16 -0.14
N ALA A 47 17.95 6.86 -0.06
CA ALA A 47 16.65 6.36 0.40
C ALA A 47 15.45 6.81 -0.45
N GLY A 48 15.72 7.09 -1.73
CA GLY A 48 14.76 7.59 -2.72
C GLY A 48 15.47 8.46 -3.76
N TYR A 49 14.75 8.82 -4.81
CA TYR A 49 15.25 9.69 -5.88
C TYR A 49 14.86 11.14 -5.67
N SER A 50 15.76 12.05 -6.00
CA SER A 50 15.48 13.49 -5.96
C SER A 50 14.49 13.88 -7.07
N LEU A 51 13.49 14.69 -6.72
CA LEU A 51 12.55 15.28 -7.67
C LEU A 51 13.22 16.26 -8.65
N ASP A 52 14.40 16.77 -8.29
CA ASP A 52 15.18 17.67 -9.16
C ASP A 52 15.91 16.91 -10.28
N CYS A 53 15.92 15.57 -10.24
CA CYS A 53 16.53 14.77 -11.30
C CYS A 53 15.57 14.62 -12.49
N PRO A 54 15.95 15.07 -13.70
CA PRO A 54 15.07 14.98 -14.87
C PRO A 54 14.65 13.55 -15.21
N ALA A 55 15.57 12.57 -15.13
CA ALA A 55 15.23 11.18 -15.47
C ALA A 55 14.21 10.56 -14.49
N TYR A 56 14.23 10.95 -13.21
CA TYR A 56 13.21 10.53 -12.26
C TYR A 56 11.87 11.24 -12.50
N ALA A 57 11.89 12.54 -12.84
CA ALA A 57 10.68 13.25 -13.22
C ALA A 57 10.00 12.63 -14.46
N GLU A 58 10.77 12.22 -15.46
CA GLU A 58 10.28 11.50 -16.64
C GLU A 58 9.69 10.12 -16.27
N PHE A 59 10.30 9.40 -15.33
CA PHE A 59 9.70 8.19 -14.77
C PHE A 59 8.34 8.48 -14.12
N LEU A 60 8.23 9.52 -13.29
CA LEU A 60 6.97 9.89 -12.67
C LEU A 60 5.90 10.28 -13.70
N ALA A 61 6.28 11.01 -14.76
CA ALA A 61 5.38 11.38 -15.85
C ALA A 61 4.89 10.14 -16.63
N ALA A 62 5.73 9.13 -16.81
CA ALA A 62 5.35 7.88 -17.46
C ALA A 62 4.29 7.08 -16.67
N LEU A 63 4.12 7.35 -15.38
CA LEU A 63 3.09 6.70 -14.55
C LEU A 63 1.66 7.21 -14.82
N GLU A 64 1.48 8.34 -15.52
CA GLU A 64 0.16 8.90 -15.82
C GLU A 64 -0.64 8.08 -16.86
N GLY A 65 -0.01 7.08 -17.49
CA GLY A 65 -0.66 6.16 -18.43
C GLY A 65 -1.51 5.10 -17.72
N ALA A 66 -2.64 4.70 -18.33
CA ALA A 66 -3.44 3.57 -17.85
C ALA A 66 -2.71 2.23 -18.08
N GLY A 67 -2.86 1.27 -17.16
CA GLY A 67 -2.36 -0.11 -17.33
C GLY A 67 -0.94 -0.38 -16.84
N THR A 68 -0.44 0.35 -15.85
CA THR A 68 0.96 0.25 -15.39
C THR A 68 1.18 -0.74 -14.25
N ASP A 69 0.15 -1.23 -13.56
CA ASP A 69 0.29 -2.11 -12.38
C ASP A 69 1.15 -3.36 -12.66
N ALA A 70 0.89 -4.03 -13.79
CA ALA A 70 1.67 -5.21 -14.18
C ALA A 70 3.13 -4.88 -14.47
N ALA A 71 3.39 -3.73 -15.12
CA ALA A 71 4.75 -3.26 -15.40
C ALA A 71 5.48 -2.89 -14.11
N LEU A 72 4.80 -2.19 -13.20
CA LEU A 72 5.33 -1.80 -11.89
C LEU A 72 5.60 -3.01 -11.00
N ALA A 73 4.73 -4.02 -11.02
CA ALA A 73 4.96 -5.28 -10.32
C ALA A 73 6.20 -6.01 -10.85
N SER A 74 6.45 -5.97 -12.16
CA SER A 74 7.69 -6.52 -12.73
C SER A 74 8.93 -5.75 -12.29
N LEU A 75 8.83 -4.45 -11.99
CA LEU A 75 9.94 -3.71 -11.37
C LEU A 75 10.17 -4.11 -9.92
N VAL A 76 9.11 -4.45 -9.16
CA VAL A 76 9.22 -4.97 -7.77
C VAL A 76 9.97 -6.30 -7.72
N GLU A 77 10.01 -7.05 -8.81
CA GLU A 77 10.72 -8.34 -8.92
C GLU A 77 12.16 -8.20 -9.42
N ASP A 78 12.62 -6.97 -9.68
CA ASP A 78 13.95 -6.74 -10.25
C ASP A 78 15.08 -7.10 -9.28
N ALA A 79 16.24 -7.48 -9.82
CA ALA A 79 17.42 -7.76 -9.02
C ALA A 79 18.00 -6.51 -8.33
N ASP A 80 17.92 -5.32 -8.95
CA ASP A 80 18.41 -4.07 -8.35
C ASP A 80 17.37 -3.51 -7.36
N PRO A 81 17.71 -3.36 -6.06
CA PRO A 81 16.78 -2.81 -5.06
C PRO A 81 16.28 -1.41 -5.41
N ARG A 82 17.06 -0.62 -6.15
CA ARG A 82 16.65 0.72 -6.57
C ARG A 82 15.56 0.70 -7.63
N VAL A 83 15.50 -0.36 -8.44
CA VAL A 83 14.40 -0.60 -9.38
C VAL A 83 13.17 -1.13 -8.65
N ARG A 84 13.35 -2.04 -7.69
CA ARG A 84 12.25 -2.48 -6.81
C ARG A 84 11.60 -1.32 -6.07
N TRP A 85 12.42 -0.39 -5.57
CA TRP A 85 11.96 0.85 -4.96
C TRP A 85 11.10 1.69 -5.92
N LEU A 86 11.49 1.82 -7.19
CA LEU A 86 10.72 2.55 -8.21
C LEU A 86 9.38 1.86 -8.50
N GLY A 87 9.39 0.53 -8.63
CA GLY A 87 8.19 -0.27 -8.82
C GLY A 87 7.19 -0.07 -7.70
N ALA A 88 7.64 -0.27 -6.46
CA ALA A 88 6.79 -0.10 -5.27
C ALA A 88 6.30 1.35 -5.11
N THR A 89 7.16 2.35 -5.33
CA THR A 89 6.77 3.77 -5.29
C THR A 89 5.75 4.11 -6.38
N GLY A 90 5.89 3.54 -7.57
CA GLY A 90 4.92 3.70 -8.65
C GLY A 90 3.56 3.11 -8.28
N LEU A 91 3.53 1.92 -7.66
CA LEU A 91 2.29 1.28 -7.19
C LEU A 91 1.62 2.10 -6.08
N VAL A 92 2.40 2.64 -5.14
CA VAL A 92 1.87 3.57 -4.13
C VAL A 92 1.21 4.77 -4.82
N ARG A 93 1.85 5.37 -5.81
CA ARG A 93 1.35 6.61 -6.44
C ARG A 93 0.17 6.39 -7.39
N ARG A 94 0.20 5.32 -8.17
CA ARG A 94 -0.68 5.15 -9.34
C ARG A 94 -1.30 3.74 -9.45
N GLY A 95 -1.05 2.85 -8.50
CA GLY A 95 -1.63 1.50 -8.48
C GLY A 95 -3.15 1.54 -8.49
N GLN A 96 -3.79 0.95 -9.50
CA GLN A 96 -5.24 1.00 -9.67
C GLN A 96 -5.96 -0.25 -9.17
N HIS A 97 -5.32 -1.41 -9.30
CA HIS A 97 -5.93 -2.73 -9.05
C HIS A 97 -5.32 -3.45 -7.84
N LEU A 98 -4.59 -2.73 -6.98
CA LEU A 98 -3.92 -3.31 -5.80
C LEU A 98 -4.86 -4.09 -4.88
N GLN A 99 -6.13 -3.70 -4.78
CA GLN A 99 -7.11 -4.35 -3.92
C GLN A 99 -7.86 -5.50 -4.60
N THR A 100 -8.00 -5.44 -5.92
CA THR A 100 -8.91 -6.30 -6.70
C THR A 100 -8.17 -7.39 -7.47
N ASP A 101 -6.92 -7.17 -7.87
CA ASP A 101 -6.11 -8.14 -8.59
C ASP A 101 -5.39 -9.06 -7.60
N ALA A 102 -5.88 -10.30 -7.48
CA ALA A 102 -5.28 -11.32 -6.61
C ALA A 102 -3.86 -11.72 -7.04
N ALA A 103 -3.58 -11.78 -8.35
CA ALA A 103 -2.27 -12.15 -8.85
C ALA A 103 -1.24 -11.06 -8.56
N LEU A 104 -1.62 -9.79 -8.73
CA LEU A 104 -0.79 -8.66 -8.33
C LEU A 104 -0.47 -8.71 -6.83
N ARG A 105 -1.47 -8.93 -5.99
CA ARG A 105 -1.31 -9.05 -4.53
C ARG A 105 -0.34 -10.16 -4.13
N GLU A 106 -0.47 -11.32 -4.73
CA GLU A 106 0.43 -12.46 -4.50
C GLU A 106 1.89 -12.14 -4.89
N ARG A 107 2.08 -11.48 -6.03
CA ARG A 107 3.42 -11.01 -6.47
C ARG A 107 4.04 -10.05 -5.46
N LEU A 108 3.27 -9.10 -4.94
CA LEU A 108 3.76 -8.15 -3.93
C LEU A 108 4.14 -8.83 -2.63
N VAL A 109 3.32 -9.77 -2.14
CA VAL A 109 3.64 -10.56 -0.94
C VAL A 109 4.90 -11.40 -1.15
N THR A 110 5.04 -12.01 -2.33
CA THR A 110 6.24 -12.79 -2.68
C THR A 110 7.49 -11.91 -2.72
N GLY A 111 7.42 -10.76 -3.39
CA GLY A 111 8.49 -9.77 -3.43
C GLY A 111 8.86 -9.27 -2.03
N ALA A 112 7.87 -9.03 -1.17
CA ALA A 112 8.11 -8.58 0.20
C ALA A 112 8.84 -9.63 1.03
N ARG A 113 8.45 -10.91 0.93
CA ARG A 113 9.14 -12.01 1.63
C ARG A 113 10.60 -12.18 1.23
N ALA A 114 10.94 -11.81 -0.01
CA ALA A 114 12.29 -11.89 -0.55
C ALA A 114 13.11 -10.60 -0.36
N GLU A 115 12.50 -9.52 0.12
CA GLU A 115 13.15 -8.21 0.18
C GLU A 115 14.19 -8.15 1.31
N THR A 116 15.35 -7.59 0.98
CA THR A 116 16.51 -7.46 1.88
C THR A 116 17.02 -6.02 1.98
N ASP A 117 16.64 -5.14 1.06
CA ASP A 117 17.01 -3.72 1.08
C ASP A 117 16.00 -2.90 1.91
N PRO A 118 16.43 -2.16 2.95
CA PRO A 118 15.53 -1.40 3.81
C PRO A 118 14.74 -0.29 3.08
N ALA A 119 15.30 0.33 2.05
CA ALA A 119 14.62 1.41 1.34
C ALA A 119 13.54 0.85 0.42
N ALA A 120 13.86 -0.18 -0.36
CA ALA A 120 12.89 -0.91 -1.17
C ALA A 120 11.78 -1.54 -0.31
N ALA A 121 12.15 -2.13 0.82
CA ALA A 121 11.22 -2.68 1.81
C ALA A 121 10.21 -1.64 2.33
N ARG A 122 10.68 -0.43 2.63
CA ARG A 122 9.80 0.67 3.05
C ARG A 122 8.78 1.01 1.96
N ALA A 123 9.21 1.15 0.71
CA ALA A 123 8.31 1.44 -0.39
C ALA A 123 7.31 0.29 -0.64
N LEU A 124 7.77 -0.96 -0.54
CA LEU A 124 6.94 -2.14 -0.76
C LEU A 124 5.93 -2.36 0.37
N GLY A 125 6.30 -2.08 1.63
CA GLY A 125 5.38 -2.12 2.76
C GLY A 125 4.20 -1.15 2.59
N ALA A 126 4.47 0.07 2.10
CA ALA A 126 3.42 1.04 1.77
C ALA A 126 2.51 0.56 0.61
N ALA A 127 3.08 -0.03 -0.44
CA ALA A 127 2.31 -0.60 -1.54
C ALA A 127 1.41 -1.76 -1.06
N LEU A 128 1.93 -2.61 -0.17
CA LEU A 128 1.19 -3.72 0.44
C LEU A 128 0.03 -3.21 1.31
N ALA A 129 0.21 -2.15 2.10
CA ALA A 129 -0.86 -1.59 2.90
C ALA A 129 -2.07 -1.18 2.04
N ARG A 130 -1.81 -0.57 0.87
CA ARG A 130 -2.84 -0.17 -0.10
C ARG A 130 -3.56 -1.34 -0.75
N SER A 131 -2.92 -2.51 -0.77
CA SER A 131 -3.50 -3.74 -1.29
C SER A 131 -4.42 -4.46 -0.30
N ALA A 132 -4.52 -3.97 0.94
CA ALA A 132 -5.49 -4.47 1.90
C ALA A 132 -6.90 -4.27 1.35
N ASP A 133 -7.75 -5.29 1.50
CA ASP A 133 -9.11 -5.24 1.01
C ASP A 133 -10.00 -4.51 2.04
N PRO A 134 -10.53 -3.30 1.78
CA PRO A 134 -11.40 -2.59 2.72
C PRO A 134 -12.82 -3.19 2.81
N SER A 135 -13.23 -3.95 1.80
CA SER A 135 -14.60 -4.41 1.56
C SER A 135 -14.97 -5.73 2.23
N ALA A 136 -13.97 -6.48 2.72
CA ALA A 136 -14.18 -7.57 3.66
C ALA A 136 -14.70 -7.01 5.00
N HIS A 137 -15.97 -6.60 5.01
CA HIS A 137 -16.72 -6.23 6.20
C HIS A 137 -16.88 -7.45 7.08
N GLY A 138 -15.83 -7.76 7.83
CA GLY A 138 -15.97 -8.56 9.00
C GLY A 138 -16.70 -7.75 10.04
N ALA A 139 -17.91 -8.17 10.41
CA ALA A 139 -18.32 -8.02 11.80
C ALA A 139 -17.17 -8.52 12.68
N ASP A 140 -17.00 -7.93 13.87
CA ASP A 140 -15.99 -8.35 14.84
C ASP A 140 -15.90 -9.89 14.89
N GLY A 141 -14.75 -10.44 14.47
CA GLY A 141 -14.52 -11.88 14.41
C GLY A 141 -14.61 -12.57 13.04
N ALA A 142 -14.83 -11.86 11.91
CA ALA A 142 -14.69 -12.51 10.60
C ALA A 142 -13.22 -12.82 10.28
N GLU A 143 -13.00 -13.98 9.67
CA GLU A 143 -11.68 -14.45 9.31
C GLU A 143 -11.03 -13.53 8.26
N LEU A 144 -9.76 -13.19 8.48
CA LEU A 144 -8.97 -12.43 7.51
C LEU A 144 -8.87 -13.22 6.20
N SER A 145 -8.97 -12.53 5.06
CA SER A 145 -8.66 -13.15 3.77
C SER A 145 -7.23 -13.72 3.77
N PRO A 146 -6.91 -14.72 2.93
CA PRO A 146 -5.53 -15.23 2.84
C PRO A 146 -4.49 -14.13 2.56
N HIS A 147 -4.88 -13.12 1.77
CA HIS A 147 -4.04 -11.94 1.54
C HIS A 147 -3.82 -11.12 2.80
N ASP A 148 -4.88 -10.80 3.54
CA ASP A 148 -4.78 -10.05 4.78
C ASP A 148 -4.01 -10.84 5.86
N GLN A 149 -4.15 -12.17 5.91
CA GLN A 149 -3.31 -13.02 6.76
C GLN A 149 -1.83 -12.89 6.40
N ALA A 150 -1.50 -12.82 5.11
CA ALA A 150 -0.13 -12.58 4.66
C ALA A 150 0.37 -11.18 5.05
N LEU A 151 -0.45 -10.13 4.91
CA LEU A 151 -0.11 -8.77 5.37
C LEU A 151 0.15 -8.75 6.87
N ARG A 152 -0.71 -9.41 7.65
CA ARG A 152 -0.55 -9.53 9.11
C ARG A 152 0.78 -10.20 9.45
N SER A 153 1.08 -11.35 8.83
CA SER A 153 2.34 -12.07 9.07
C SER A 153 3.58 -11.22 8.74
N LEU A 154 3.54 -10.47 7.63
CA LEU A 154 4.60 -9.53 7.26
C LEU A 154 4.76 -8.43 8.31
N ALA A 155 3.66 -7.79 8.72
CA ALA A 155 3.68 -6.74 9.75
C ALA A 155 4.13 -7.24 11.14
N GLU A 156 3.90 -8.52 11.46
CA GLU A 156 4.31 -9.13 12.73
C GLU A 156 5.79 -9.52 12.78
N SER A 157 6.30 -10.08 11.68
CA SER A 157 7.52 -10.91 11.73
C SER A 157 8.53 -10.68 10.62
N HIS A 158 8.25 -9.82 9.64
CA HIS A 158 9.21 -9.55 8.57
C HIS A 158 10.55 -9.05 9.15
N PRO A 159 11.71 -9.58 8.72
CA PRO A 159 13.00 -9.27 9.36
C PRO A 159 13.41 -7.80 9.26
N LEU A 160 13.02 -7.11 8.18
CA LEU A 160 13.27 -5.67 8.03
C LEU A 160 12.21 -4.84 8.77
N PRO A 161 12.58 -4.06 9.80
CA PRO A 161 11.65 -3.19 10.49
C PRO A 161 11.05 -2.11 9.56
N ALA A 162 11.81 -1.66 8.55
CA ALA A 162 11.33 -0.72 7.55
C ALA A 162 10.10 -1.22 6.76
N MET A 163 10.01 -2.53 6.49
CA MET A 163 8.82 -3.16 5.88
C MET A 163 7.64 -3.09 6.84
N ARG A 164 7.83 -3.56 8.08
CA ARG A 164 6.79 -3.63 9.11
C ARG A 164 6.24 -2.22 9.40
N ALA A 165 7.13 -1.25 9.60
CA ALA A 165 6.81 0.13 9.88
C ALA A 165 5.99 0.76 8.73
N ALA A 166 6.44 0.65 7.49
CA ALA A 166 5.72 1.23 6.35
C ALA A 166 4.34 0.59 6.13
N LEU A 167 4.25 -0.72 6.28
CA LEU A 167 2.98 -1.43 6.22
C LEU A 167 2.03 -0.93 7.31
N LEU A 168 2.46 -0.93 8.57
CA LEU A 168 1.63 -0.53 9.72
C LEU A 168 1.23 0.95 9.69
N ALA A 169 2.05 1.84 9.13
CA ALA A 169 1.72 3.26 9.00
C ALA A 169 0.47 3.52 8.15
N GLU A 170 0.21 2.68 7.15
CA GLU A 170 -0.88 2.88 6.18
C GLU A 170 -2.01 1.83 6.31
N LEU A 171 -1.74 0.67 6.90
CA LEU A 171 -2.65 -0.49 6.91
C LEU A 171 -4.02 -0.19 7.52
N LEU A 172 -4.06 0.55 8.64
CA LEU A 172 -5.33 0.94 9.26
C LEU A 172 -6.16 1.84 8.35
N GLY A 173 -5.52 2.77 7.63
CA GLY A 173 -6.20 3.71 6.74
C GLY A 173 -6.80 3.03 5.49
N TYR A 174 -6.09 2.05 4.92
CA TYR A 174 -6.57 1.35 3.72
C TYR A 174 -7.40 0.10 4.01
N GLY A 175 -7.03 -0.68 5.02
CA GLY A 175 -7.75 -1.91 5.38
C GLY A 175 -8.94 -1.69 6.33
N GLY A 176 -9.05 -0.50 6.92
CA GLY A 176 -10.18 -0.10 7.75
C GLY A 176 -10.18 -0.68 9.18
N PRO A 177 -11.32 -0.55 9.90
CA PRO A 177 -11.41 -0.76 11.34
C PRO A 177 -10.97 -2.13 11.86
N ARG A 178 -11.03 -3.19 11.03
CA ARG A 178 -10.60 -4.54 11.42
C ARG A 178 -9.13 -4.61 11.84
N TRP A 179 -8.32 -3.69 11.34
CA TRP A 179 -6.88 -3.62 11.66
C TRP A 179 -6.60 -2.83 12.92
N PHE A 180 -7.60 -2.27 13.59
CA PHE A 180 -7.41 -1.40 14.74
C PHE A 180 -6.69 -2.12 15.89
N GLU A 181 -7.25 -3.22 16.38
CA GLU A 181 -6.67 -3.97 17.52
C GLU A 181 -5.27 -4.50 17.18
N PHE A 182 -5.08 -4.98 15.96
CA PHE A 182 -3.78 -5.42 15.49
C PHE A 182 -2.76 -4.28 15.47
N THR A 183 -3.15 -3.12 14.96
CA THR A 183 -2.27 -1.93 14.89
C THR A 183 -1.97 -1.41 16.29
N GLU A 184 -2.94 -1.42 17.21
CA GLU A 184 -2.75 -1.05 18.61
C GLU A 184 -1.76 -2.01 19.30
N LEU A 185 -1.91 -3.31 19.08
CA LEU A 185 -1.00 -4.32 19.61
C LEU A 185 0.43 -4.07 19.13
N ARG A 186 0.64 -3.75 17.85
CA ARG A 186 1.98 -3.44 17.32
C ARG A 186 2.52 -2.11 17.84
N ALA A 187 1.67 -1.10 18.02
CA ALA A 187 2.08 0.16 18.63
C ALA A 187 2.61 -0.05 20.05
N GLY A 188 1.98 -0.92 20.84
CA GLY A 188 2.38 -1.19 22.23
C GLY A 188 3.58 -2.13 22.39
N ASN A 189 3.73 -3.13 21.51
CA ASN A 189 4.57 -4.30 21.80
C ASN A 189 5.63 -4.64 20.73
N ASP A 190 5.77 -3.88 19.64
CA ASP A 190 6.87 -4.14 18.70
C ASP A 190 8.22 -3.86 19.37
N GLU A 191 9.19 -4.75 19.16
CA GLU A 191 10.54 -4.63 19.70
C GLU A 191 11.23 -3.36 19.17
N GLU A 192 10.95 -3.01 17.92
CA GLU A 192 11.58 -1.89 17.24
C GLU A 192 10.79 -0.60 17.44
N ALA A 193 11.45 0.42 18.01
CA ALA A 193 10.82 1.71 18.27
C ALA A 193 10.29 2.37 17.00
N GLU A 194 10.96 2.21 15.85
CA GLU A 194 10.46 2.76 14.59
C GLU A 194 9.12 2.15 14.15
N VAL A 195 8.90 0.86 14.43
CA VAL A 195 7.66 0.17 14.08
C VAL A 195 6.55 0.58 15.04
N ARG A 196 6.84 0.70 16.35
CA ARG A 196 5.89 1.27 17.33
C ARG A 196 5.43 2.66 16.92
N ARG A 197 6.37 3.56 16.57
CA ARG A 197 6.05 4.92 16.08
C ARG A 197 5.16 4.92 14.85
N ALA A 198 5.48 4.06 13.88
CA ALA A 198 4.71 3.97 12.64
C ALA A 198 3.27 3.50 12.91
N ALA A 199 3.10 2.42 13.69
CA ALA A 199 1.78 1.94 14.09
C ALA A 199 1.00 2.99 14.90
N LEU A 200 1.66 3.71 15.81
CA LEU A 200 1.05 4.80 16.58
C LEU A 200 0.54 5.95 15.69
N SER A 201 1.30 6.28 14.64
CA SER A 201 0.96 7.35 13.70
C SER A 201 -0.24 7.01 12.80
N ALA A 202 -0.47 5.72 12.53
CA ALA A 202 -1.58 5.25 11.70
C ALA A 202 -2.95 5.68 12.26
N PHE A 203 -3.05 5.84 13.59
CA PHE A 203 -4.27 6.27 14.25
C PHE A 203 -4.68 7.72 13.97
N MET A 204 -3.82 8.54 13.36
CA MET A 204 -4.24 9.84 12.82
C MET A 204 -5.31 9.73 11.75
N MET A 205 -5.33 8.60 11.04
CA MET A 205 -6.29 8.30 9.97
C MET A 205 -7.43 7.42 10.46
N ALA A 206 -7.49 7.10 11.76
CA ALA A 206 -8.51 6.22 12.32
C ALA A 206 -9.88 6.89 12.38
N ASP A 207 -10.92 6.05 12.47
CA ASP A 207 -12.32 6.46 12.57
C ASP A 207 -12.54 7.41 13.77
N PRO A 208 -13.11 8.62 13.57
CA PRO A 208 -13.45 9.54 14.65
C PRO A 208 -14.41 8.94 15.68
N GLY A 209 -15.16 7.89 15.34
CA GLY A 209 -16.00 7.12 16.27
C GLY A 209 -15.24 6.50 17.46
N ARG A 210 -13.91 6.34 17.36
CA ARG A 210 -13.05 5.78 18.42
C ARG A 210 -12.09 6.81 19.03
N ALA A 211 -12.40 8.10 18.92
CA ALA A 211 -11.49 9.17 19.35
C ALA A 211 -10.97 9.03 20.79
N GLN A 212 -11.84 8.70 21.76
CA GLN A 212 -11.42 8.56 23.17
C GLN A 212 -10.43 7.41 23.39
N GLU A 213 -10.63 6.29 22.70
CA GLU A 213 -9.76 5.13 22.80
C GLU A 213 -8.37 5.42 22.22
N VAL A 214 -8.33 6.07 21.04
CA VAL A 214 -7.09 6.50 20.41
C VAL A 214 -6.37 7.56 21.25
N CYS A 215 -7.09 8.50 21.87
CA CYS A 215 -6.48 9.45 22.81
C CYS A 215 -5.89 8.76 24.04
N GLY A 216 -6.59 7.76 24.58
CA GLY A 216 -6.09 6.92 25.67
C GLY A 216 -4.84 6.14 25.28
N LEU A 217 -4.78 5.61 24.06
CA LEU A 217 -3.60 4.96 23.50
C LEU A 217 -2.40 5.92 23.48
N TRP A 218 -2.54 7.11 22.88
CA TRP A 218 -1.44 8.07 22.85
C TRP A 218 -0.99 8.50 24.24
N GLN A 219 -1.92 8.73 25.18
CA GLN A 219 -1.56 9.08 26.56
C GLN A 219 -0.70 7.99 27.23
N ARG A 220 -1.03 6.71 27.04
CA ARG A 220 -0.20 5.60 27.55
C ARG A 220 1.23 5.65 27.00
N HIS A 221 1.41 5.97 25.71
CA HIS A 221 2.74 6.10 25.11
C HIS A 221 3.50 7.35 25.55
N ILE A 222 2.81 8.45 25.86
CA ILE A 222 3.43 9.63 26.47
C ILE A 222 4.06 9.26 27.81
N ASP A 223 3.34 8.49 28.63
CA ASP A 223 3.72 8.22 30.02
C ASP A 223 4.69 7.04 30.17
N ALA A 224 4.66 6.06 29.26
CA ALA A 224 5.29 4.75 29.49
C ALA A 224 6.13 4.18 28.32
N ASP A 225 6.23 4.83 27.15
CA ASP A 225 7.08 4.27 26.07
C ASP A 225 8.57 4.36 26.44
N PRO A 226 9.35 3.28 26.26
CA PRO A 226 10.79 3.31 26.55
C PRO A 226 11.59 4.16 25.54
N ASP A 227 11.06 4.43 24.34
CA ASP A 227 11.69 5.30 23.35
C ASP A 227 11.18 6.75 23.46
N PRO A 228 12.05 7.72 23.78
CA PRO A 228 11.62 9.11 24.00
C PRO A 228 11.06 9.78 22.74
N GLU A 229 11.49 9.36 21.54
CA GLU A 229 10.94 9.89 20.29
C GLU A 229 9.52 9.38 20.03
N THR A 230 9.18 8.18 20.52
CA THR A 230 7.82 7.64 20.50
C THR A 230 6.92 8.42 21.44
N SER A 231 7.36 8.70 22.67
CA SER A 231 6.60 9.56 23.60
C SER A 231 6.41 10.98 23.06
N LYS A 232 7.43 11.56 22.41
CA LYS A 232 7.32 12.88 21.74
C LYS A 232 6.36 12.85 20.56
N LEU A 233 6.35 11.79 19.77
CA LEU A 233 5.37 11.60 18.71
C LEU A 233 3.96 11.52 19.30
N ALA A 234 3.72 10.65 20.28
CA ALA A 234 2.45 10.50 20.96
C ALA A 234 1.91 11.84 21.50
N SER A 235 2.80 12.64 22.10
CA SER A 235 2.48 13.99 22.59
C SER A 235 2.01 14.92 21.46
N ARG A 236 2.70 14.90 20.31
CA ARG A 236 2.31 15.70 19.13
C ARG A 236 0.98 15.24 18.56
N LEU A 237 0.78 13.94 18.40
CA LEU A 237 -0.47 13.38 17.87
C LEU A 237 -1.66 13.77 18.76
N SER A 238 -1.52 13.60 20.08
CA SER A 238 -2.53 14.00 21.07
C SER A 238 -2.84 15.50 21.04
N ALA A 239 -1.83 16.35 20.84
CA ALA A 239 -2.01 17.79 20.74
C ALA A 239 -2.66 18.23 19.41
N THR A 240 -2.31 17.59 18.30
CA THR A 240 -2.84 17.89 16.96
C THR A 240 -4.29 17.45 16.83
N TRP A 241 -4.67 16.32 17.43
CA TRP A 241 -6.02 15.82 17.36
C TRP A 241 -6.88 16.45 18.46
N GLY A 242 -7.59 17.53 18.10
CA GLY A 242 -8.37 18.35 19.03
C GLY A 242 -9.41 17.61 19.88
N HIS A 243 -9.72 16.35 19.59
CA HIS A 243 -10.60 15.50 20.38
C HIS A 243 -9.98 15.03 21.72
N CYS A 244 -8.65 15.02 21.85
CA CYS A 244 -7.98 14.54 23.06
C CYS A 244 -7.97 15.55 24.22
N THR A 245 -8.28 16.82 23.96
CA THR A 245 -8.31 17.87 24.99
C THR A 245 -9.69 18.03 25.65
N ALA A 246 -10.75 17.49 25.04
CA ALA A 246 -12.12 17.60 25.56
C ALA A 246 -12.43 16.66 26.75
N GLY A 247 -11.55 15.70 27.06
CA GLY A 247 -11.72 14.72 28.14
C GLY A 247 -10.99 15.04 29.45
N ARG A 248 -10.19 16.12 29.51
CA ARG A 248 -9.59 16.56 30.78
C ARG A 248 -10.65 17.29 31.61
N ALA A 249 -11.52 16.52 32.26
CA ALA A 249 -12.27 17.05 33.39
C ALA A 249 -11.26 17.68 34.36
N PRO A 250 -11.44 18.95 34.77
CA PRO A 250 -10.57 19.53 35.79
C PRO A 250 -10.67 18.64 37.01
N ALA A 251 -9.53 18.21 37.55
CA ALA A 251 -9.46 17.55 38.84
C ALA A 251 -10.27 18.41 39.81
N ARG A 252 -11.43 17.90 40.26
CA ARG A 252 -12.21 18.56 41.31
C ARG A 252 -11.26 18.71 42.48
N SER A 253 -10.84 19.94 42.76
CA SER A 253 -10.13 20.24 43.99
C SER A 253 -11.05 19.85 45.14
N ALA A 254 -10.70 18.79 45.86
CA ALA A 254 -11.33 18.50 47.13
C ALA A 254 -11.05 19.70 48.06
N ARG A 255 -12.11 20.44 48.37
CA ARG A 255 -12.22 21.30 49.54
C ARG A 255 -13.42 20.82 50.34
#